data_AF-A0A9E2ZBG6-F1
#
_entry.id   AF-A0A9E2ZBG6-F1
#
_cell.length_a   1.000
_cell.length_b   1.000
_cell.length_c   1.000
_cell.angle_alpha   90.00
_cell.angle_beta   90.00
_cell.angle_gamma   90.00
#
_symmetry.space_group_name_H-M   'P 1'
#
loop_
_entity.id
_entity.type
_entity.pdbx_description
1 polymer ?
#
loop_
_entity_poly.entity_id
_entity_poly.type
_entity_poly.pdbx_seq_one_letter_code
_entity_poly.pdbx_strand_id
1 'polypeptide(L)'
;ESAGAGDRESCDLDGGGYEKIALELMRAISRDERATLILNVRNGSTLSVLDPDAVVEVPCVVGASGARPVAVDPLPGHAAGLVCSVKAVDREVIAAASSGSRASALKAFALHPLIDSVSVAARLLERYLSEHPGLGYLRR
;
A
#
# COMPACT_ATOMS: atom_id res chain seq x y z
N GLU A 1 24.78 -11.07 -5.18
CA GLU A 1 24.92 -9.94 -4.25
C GLU A 1 23.53 -9.41 -3.96
N SER A 2 23.11 -9.50 -2.70
CA SER A 2 21.80 -9.04 -2.24
C SER A 2 21.81 -7.53 -2.27
N ALA A 3 21.02 -6.91 -3.15
CA ALA A 3 20.71 -5.49 -3.05
C ALA A 3 20.22 -5.23 -1.62
N GLY A 4 20.90 -4.33 -0.91
CA GLY A 4 20.63 -4.04 0.49
C GLY A 4 19.17 -3.66 0.66
N ALA A 5 18.39 -4.56 1.25
CA ALA A 5 17.27 -4.14 2.07
C ALA A 5 17.91 -3.26 3.15
N GLY A 6 17.79 -1.94 2.99
CA GLY A 6 18.35 -0.98 3.93
C GLY A 6 17.92 -1.39 5.34
N ASP A 7 18.91 -1.62 6.21
CA ASP A 7 18.65 -1.78 7.63
C ASP A 7 17.83 -0.58 8.07
N ARG A 8 16.60 -0.83 8.54
CA ARG A 8 15.79 0.23 9.14
C ARG A 8 16.51 0.64 10.41
N GLU A 9 17.09 1.82 10.43
CA GLU A 9 17.81 2.32 11.59
C GLU A 9 16.85 2.37 12.79
N SER A 10 17.32 1.95 13.96
CA SER A 10 16.48 1.86 15.18
C SER A 10 15.86 3.21 15.59
N CYS A 11 16.42 4.32 15.10
CA CYS A 11 15.89 5.67 15.28
C CYS A 11 14.52 5.91 14.61
N ASP A 12 14.14 5.10 13.60
CA ASP A 12 12.79 5.15 13.00
C ASP A 12 11.71 4.57 13.94
N LEU A 13 12.11 3.74 14.91
CA LEU A 13 11.22 3.00 15.81
C LEU A 13 11.10 3.63 17.20
N ASP A 14 12.17 4.29 17.67
CA ASP A 14 12.21 4.96 18.97
C ASP A 14 11.64 6.40 18.89
N GLY A 15 10.33 6.51 18.65
CA GLY A 15 9.52 7.66 19.10
C GLY A 15 9.50 8.93 18.25
N GLY A 16 9.52 8.83 16.90
CA GLY A 16 9.28 10.04 16.11
C GLY A 16 9.21 9.95 14.59
N GLY A 17 9.37 8.78 13.95
CA GLY A 17 9.41 8.69 12.48
C GLY A 17 8.11 9.17 11.82
N TYR A 18 6.97 8.58 12.22
CA TYR A 18 5.67 8.93 11.66
C TYR A 18 5.19 10.32 12.09
N GLU A 19 5.39 10.69 13.35
CA GLU A 19 4.99 12.00 13.87
C GLU A 19 5.78 13.12 13.18
N LYS A 20 7.08 12.92 12.97
CA LYS A 20 7.93 13.86 12.25
C LYS A 20 7.47 14.03 10.80
N ILE A 21 7.25 12.93 10.08
CA ILE A 21 6.76 12.98 8.69
C ILE A 21 5.39 13.68 8.63
N ALA A 22 4.49 13.37 9.56
CA ALA A 22 3.17 13.99 9.62
C ALA A 22 3.25 15.50 9.90
N LEU A 23 4.06 15.92 10.87
CA LEU A 23 4.28 17.33 11.18
C LEU A 23 4.97 18.08 10.04
N GLU A 24 5.94 17.46 9.38
CA GLU A 24 6.63 18.02 8.23
C GLU A 24 5.68 18.19 7.03
N LEU A 25 4.83 17.20 6.76
CA LEU A 25 3.74 17.28 5.79
C LEU A 25 2.76 18.41 6.13
N MET A 26 2.35 18.52 7.40
CA MET A 26 1.45 19.58 7.87
C MET A 26 2.09 20.97 7.70
N ARG A 27 3.37 21.14 8.02
CA ARG A 27 4.10 22.40 7.81
C ARG A 27 4.27 22.73 6.33
N ALA A 28 4.62 21.75 5.51
CA ALA A 28 4.75 21.93 4.07
C ALA A 28 3.43 22.40 3.43
N ILE A 29 2.30 21.83 3.84
CA ILE A 29 0.98 22.23 3.33
C ILE A 29 0.52 23.58 3.92
N SER A 30 0.65 23.78 5.24
CA SER A 30 0.08 24.96 5.91
C SER A 30 0.94 26.21 5.82
N ARG A 31 2.26 26.07 5.65
CA ARG A 31 3.24 27.16 5.69
C ARG A 31 4.10 27.27 4.43
N ASP A 32 3.86 26.41 3.43
CA ASP A 32 4.72 26.26 2.23
C ASP A 32 6.20 25.98 2.57
N GLU A 33 6.45 25.37 3.74
CA GLU A 33 7.78 24.90 4.14
C GLU A 33 8.13 23.66 3.31
N ARG A 34 8.66 23.87 2.10
CA ARG A 34 8.89 22.80 1.13
C ARG A 34 9.68 21.64 1.71
N ALA A 35 9.17 20.43 1.52
CA ALA A 35 9.77 19.19 1.99
C ALA A 35 9.76 18.13 0.89
N THR A 36 10.70 17.20 0.96
CA THR A 36 10.73 15.99 0.12
C THR A 36 10.44 14.79 1.01
N LEU A 37 9.28 14.16 0.81
CA LEU A 37 8.78 13.07 1.65
C LEU A 37 8.39 11.87 0.79
N ILE A 38 8.52 10.66 1.32
CA ILE A 38 7.96 9.45 0.69
C ILE A 38 6.51 9.34 1.14
N LEU A 39 5.57 9.41 0.20
CA LEU A 39 4.13 9.52 0.50
C LEU A 39 3.29 8.61 -0.39
N ASN A 40 2.14 8.19 0.15
CA ASN A 40 1.08 7.54 -0.61
C ASN A 40 0.28 8.58 -1.42
N VAL A 41 0.34 8.48 -2.74
CA VAL A 41 -0.25 9.42 -3.70
C VAL A 41 -0.89 8.68 -4.87
N ARG A 42 -1.76 9.36 -5.61
CA ARG A 42 -2.30 8.84 -6.88
C ARG A 42 -1.15 8.67 -7.88
N ASN A 43 -1.07 7.48 -8.49
CA ASN A 43 0.00 7.10 -9.41
C ASN A 43 0.14 8.03 -10.62
N GLY A 44 -0.98 8.37 -11.28
CA GLY A 44 -0.95 9.12 -12.53
C GLY A 44 -0.12 8.39 -13.58
N SER A 45 1.07 8.91 -13.88
CA SER A 45 2.03 8.29 -14.81
C SER A 45 3.36 7.92 -14.14
N THR A 46 3.46 7.94 -12.81
CA THR A 46 4.72 7.73 -12.07
C THR A 46 5.24 6.31 -12.25
N LEU A 47 4.43 5.29 -11.97
CA LEU A 47 4.76 3.88 -12.21
C LEU A 47 3.91 3.36 -13.37
N SER A 48 4.53 3.22 -14.54
CA SER A 48 3.86 2.82 -15.78
C SER A 48 3.24 1.42 -15.76
N VAL A 49 3.68 0.56 -14.84
CA VAL A 49 3.16 -0.81 -14.66
C VAL A 49 1.85 -0.87 -13.86
N LEU A 50 1.43 0.25 -13.27
CA LEU A 50 0.21 0.36 -12.47
C LEU A 50 -0.79 1.33 -13.09
N ASP A 51 -2.07 1.14 -12.78
CA ASP A 51 -3.13 2.02 -13.27
C ASP A 51 -2.97 3.46 -12.74
N PRO A 52 -3.42 4.49 -13.48
CA PRO A 52 -3.26 5.88 -13.06
C PRO A 52 -3.97 6.25 -11.74
N ASP A 53 -4.99 5.50 -11.35
CA ASP A 53 -5.74 5.70 -10.12
C ASP A 53 -5.22 4.89 -8.94
N ALA A 54 -4.24 4.01 -9.14
CA ALA A 54 -3.61 3.26 -8.07
C ALA A 54 -2.95 4.21 -7.06
N VAL A 55 -3.01 3.86 -5.77
CA VAL A 55 -2.19 4.51 -4.75
C VAL A 55 -0.81 3.86 -4.77
N VAL A 56 0.23 4.70 -4.86
CA VAL A 56 1.65 4.32 -4.85
C VAL A 56 2.39 5.12 -3.79
N GLU A 57 3.44 4.54 -3.23
CA GLU A 57 4.29 5.19 -2.25
C GLU A 57 5.62 5.56 -2.90
N VAL A 58 5.84 6.86 -3.13
CA VAL A 58 6.96 7.38 -3.92
C VAL A 58 7.48 8.70 -3.34
N PRO A 59 8.73 9.10 -3.65
CA PRO A 59 9.22 10.43 -3.30
C PRO A 59 8.36 11.53 -3.90
N CYS A 60 7.99 12.50 -3.07
CA CYS A 60 7.14 13.63 -3.43
C CYS A 60 7.77 14.93 -2.96
N VAL A 61 7.68 15.97 -3.79
CA VAL A 61 7.88 17.35 -3.33
C VAL A 61 6.55 17.86 -2.81
N VAL A 62 6.56 18.40 -1.59
CA VAL A 62 5.36 18.90 -0.90
C VAL A 62 5.50 20.39 -0.66
N GLY A 63 4.42 21.13 -0.90
CA GLY A 63 4.26 22.53 -0.51
C GLY A 63 2.77 22.85 -0.33
N ALA A 64 2.40 24.13 -0.37
CA ALA A 64 1.03 24.58 -0.14
C ALA A 64 0.01 23.99 -1.16
N SER A 65 0.46 23.59 -2.34
CA SER A 65 -0.39 22.94 -3.36
C SER A 65 -0.59 21.43 -3.16
N GLY A 66 -0.07 20.86 -2.06
CA GLY A 66 -0.09 19.43 -1.78
C GLY A 66 1.16 18.69 -2.28
N ALA A 67 1.11 17.36 -2.19
CA ALA A 67 2.19 16.48 -2.60
C ALA A 67 2.19 16.25 -4.12
N ARG A 68 3.37 16.36 -4.74
CA ARG A 68 3.58 16.07 -6.16
C ARG A 68 4.66 14.99 -6.30
N PRO A 69 4.34 13.84 -6.91
CA PRO A 69 5.33 12.80 -7.17
C PRO A 69 6.52 13.34 -7.97
N VAL A 70 7.73 12.90 -7.62
CA VAL A 70 8.93 13.13 -8.42
C VAL A 70 9.06 12.00 -9.46
N ALA A 71 9.71 12.28 -10.58
CA ALA A 71 10.04 11.23 -11.55
C ALA A 71 10.94 10.17 -10.90
N VAL A 72 10.62 8.90 -11.13
CA VAL A 72 11.37 7.74 -10.64
C VAL A 72 11.75 6.86 -11.80
N ASP A 73 12.87 6.14 -11.67
CA ASP A 73 13.24 5.13 -12.66
C ASP A 73 12.21 3.99 -12.69
N PRO A 74 12.02 3.33 -13.85
CA PRO A 74 11.17 2.17 -13.93
C PRO A 74 11.61 1.08 -12.95
N LEU A 75 10.62 0.40 -12.34
CA LEU A 75 10.90 -0.74 -11.48
C LEU A 75 11.63 -1.85 -12.26
N PRO A 76 12.67 -2.47 -11.67
CA PRO A 76 13.21 -3.72 -12.20
C PRO A 76 12.12 -4.77 -12.37
N GLY A 77 12.22 -5.63 -13.39
CA GLY A 77 11.14 -6.55 -13.76
C GLY A 77 10.63 -7.45 -12.62
N HIS A 78 11.51 -7.93 -11.74
CA HIS A 78 11.12 -8.72 -10.57
C HIS A 78 10.32 -7.91 -9.55
N ALA A 79 10.68 -6.65 -9.31
CA ALA A 79 9.98 -5.75 -8.41
C ALA A 79 8.61 -5.36 -9.00
N ALA A 80 8.55 -5.12 -10.31
CA ALA A 80 7.28 -4.87 -11.01
C ALA A 80 6.31 -6.05 -10.86
N GLY A 81 6.79 -7.30 -11.02
CA GLY A 81 5.98 -8.49 -10.82
C GLY A 81 5.36 -8.59 -9.42
N LEU A 82 6.17 -8.33 -8.38
CA LEU A 82 5.69 -8.33 -6.99
C LEU A 82 4.69 -7.21 -6.73
N VAL A 83 5.01 -5.98 -7.15
CA VAL A 83 4.15 -4.80 -6.97
C VAL A 83 2.80 -4.99 -7.65
N CYS A 84 2.77 -5.50 -8.88
CA CYS A 84 1.51 -5.80 -9.58
C CYS A 84 0.71 -6.90 -8.87
N SER A 85 1.38 -7.93 -8.35
CA SER A 85 0.71 -9.01 -7.61
C SER A 85 0.06 -8.50 -6.33
N VAL A 86 0.79 -7.69 -5.54
CA VAL A 86 0.24 -7.07 -4.32
C VAL A 86 -0.85 -6.06 -4.66
N LYS A 87 -0.72 -5.28 -5.73
CA LYS A 87 -1.78 -4.35 -6.15
C LYS A 87 -3.06 -5.07 -6.59
N ALA A 88 -2.95 -6.26 -7.18
CA ALA A 88 -4.12 -7.09 -7.49
C ALA A 88 -4.85 -7.56 -6.22
N VAL A 89 -4.10 -7.88 -5.15
CA VAL A 89 -4.68 -8.17 -3.82
C VAL A 89 -5.43 -6.95 -3.27
N ASP A 90 -4.81 -5.77 -3.26
CA ASP A 90 -5.44 -4.53 -2.77
C ASP A 90 -6.80 -4.29 -3.45
N ARG A 91 -6.87 -4.51 -4.76
CA ARG A 91 -8.11 -4.33 -5.54
C ARG A 91 -9.21 -5.29 -5.12
N GLU A 92 -8.88 -6.56 -4.92
CA GLU A 92 -9.86 -7.56 -4.46
C GLU A 92 -10.27 -7.31 -3.00
N VAL A 93 -9.37 -6.81 -2.15
CA VAL A 93 -9.71 -6.34 -0.79
C VAL A 93 -10.68 -5.16 -0.85
N ILE A 94 -10.40 -4.15 -1.68
CA ILE A 94 -11.28 -2.98 -1.86
C ILE A 94 -12.64 -3.42 -2.41
N ALA A 95 -12.67 -4.32 -3.40
CA ALA A 95 -13.90 -4.86 -3.95
C ALA A 95 -14.71 -5.59 -2.87
N ALA A 96 -14.07 -6.42 -2.04
CA ALA A 96 -14.72 -7.09 -0.93
C ALA A 96 -15.26 -6.11 0.12
N ALA A 97 -14.46 -5.12 0.51
CA ALA A 97 -14.84 -4.11 1.51
C ALA A 97 -15.99 -3.21 1.05
N SER A 98 -16.01 -2.82 -0.23
CA SER A 98 -17.03 -1.94 -0.78
C SER A 98 -18.34 -2.64 -1.13
N SER A 99 -18.28 -3.89 -1.61
CA SER A 99 -19.46 -4.64 -2.08
C SER A 99 -19.98 -5.69 -1.10
N GLY A 100 -19.18 -6.09 -0.11
CA GLY A 100 -19.47 -7.26 0.71
C GLY A 100 -19.19 -8.61 0.03
N SER A 101 -18.55 -8.61 -1.14
CA SER A 101 -18.25 -9.83 -1.91
C SER A 101 -17.29 -10.77 -1.15
N ARG A 102 -17.82 -11.88 -0.63
CA ARG A 102 -17.02 -12.98 -0.07
C ARG A 102 -16.08 -13.59 -1.10
N ALA A 103 -16.49 -13.65 -2.37
CA ALA A 103 -15.68 -14.18 -3.45
C ALA A 103 -14.43 -13.32 -3.70
N SER A 104 -14.58 -11.98 -3.68
CA SER A 104 -13.44 -11.06 -3.76
C SER A 104 -12.54 -11.17 -2.55
N ALA A 105 -13.10 -11.31 -1.34
CA ALA A 105 -12.30 -11.54 -0.13
C ALA A 105 -11.46 -12.83 -0.24
N LEU A 106 -12.06 -13.92 -0.69
CA LEU A 106 -11.36 -15.19 -0.91
C LEU A 106 -10.26 -15.05 -1.97
N LYS A 107 -10.56 -14.35 -3.07
CA LYS A 107 -9.59 -14.12 -4.14
C LYS A 107 -8.40 -13.26 -3.65
N ALA A 108 -8.64 -12.24 -2.83
CA ALA A 108 -7.59 -11.44 -2.22
C ALA A 108 -6.62 -12.32 -1.40
N PHE A 109 -7.14 -13.20 -0.53
CA PHE A 109 -6.30 -14.17 0.18
C PHE A 109 -5.57 -15.11 -0.79
N ALA A 110 -6.25 -15.65 -1.80
CA ALA A 110 -5.65 -16.60 -2.74
C ALA A 110 -4.55 -15.99 -3.63
N LEU A 111 -4.61 -14.69 -3.92
CA LEU A 111 -3.61 -13.97 -4.72
C LEU A 111 -2.40 -13.50 -3.90
N HIS A 112 -2.49 -13.46 -2.58
CA HIS A 112 -1.42 -12.89 -1.76
C HIS A 112 -0.15 -13.75 -1.84
N PRO A 113 1.03 -13.18 -2.17
CA PRO A 113 2.28 -13.96 -2.33
C PRO A 113 2.78 -14.73 -1.10
N LEU A 114 2.13 -14.58 0.06
CA LEU A 114 2.47 -15.25 1.31
C LEU A 114 1.49 -16.38 1.65
N ILE A 115 0.52 -16.63 0.77
CA ILE A 115 -0.52 -17.63 0.97
C ILE A 115 -0.30 -18.76 -0.03
N ASP A 116 0.00 -19.92 0.52
CA ASP A 116 0.50 -21.08 -0.22
C ASP A 116 -0.52 -21.69 -1.21
N SER A 117 -1.81 -21.65 -0.87
CA SER A 117 -2.85 -22.24 -1.73
C SER A 117 -4.24 -21.66 -1.48
N VAL A 118 -5.15 -21.89 -2.43
CA VAL A 118 -6.57 -21.52 -2.32
C VAL A 118 -7.24 -22.21 -1.12
N SER A 119 -6.83 -23.43 -0.78
CA SER A 119 -7.32 -24.15 0.41
C SER A 119 -6.91 -23.46 1.70
N VAL A 120 -5.67 -22.95 1.78
CA VAL A 120 -5.21 -22.13 2.91
C VAL A 120 -5.96 -20.79 2.95
N ALA A 121 -6.15 -20.13 1.80
CA ALA A 121 -6.91 -18.89 1.68
C ALA A 121 -8.34 -19.03 2.22
N ALA A 122 -9.05 -20.10 1.84
CA ALA A 122 -10.42 -20.36 2.32
C ALA A 122 -10.47 -20.56 3.83
N ARG A 123 -9.53 -21.32 4.39
CA ARG A 123 -9.43 -21.53 5.84
C ARG A 123 -9.13 -20.24 6.60
N LEU A 124 -8.25 -19.40 6.05
CA LEU A 124 -7.95 -18.09 6.63
C LEU A 124 -9.17 -17.19 6.62
N LEU A 125 -9.87 -17.07 5.48
CA LEU A 125 -11.07 -16.25 5.39
C LEU A 125 -12.13 -16.67 6.43
N GLU A 126 -12.44 -17.97 6.52
CA GLU A 126 -13.41 -18.46 7.52
C GLU A 126 -12.99 -18.14 8.95
N ARG A 127 -11.70 -18.31 9.26
CA ARG A 127 -11.18 -17.99 10.58
C ARG A 127 -11.31 -16.51 10.90
N TYR A 128 -10.91 -15.63 9.97
CA TYR A 128 -11.06 -14.17 10.11
C TYR A 128 -12.52 -13.78 10.32
N LEU A 129 -13.45 -14.38 9.55
CA LEU A 129 -14.89 -14.12 9.72
C LEU A 129 -15.39 -14.58 11.08
N SER A 130 -14.88 -15.68 11.64
CA SER A 130 -15.25 -16.16 12.98
C SER A 130 -14.68 -15.31 14.12
N GLU A 131 -13.44 -14.83 13.99
CA GLU A 131 -12.71 -14.12 15.04
C GLU A 131 -12.98 -12.61 15.04
N HIS A 132 -13.40 -12.03 13.90
CA HIS A 132 -13.65 -10.60 13.75
C HIS A 132 -15.11 -10.32 13.36
N PRO A 133 -15.99 -10.04 14.34
CA PRO A 133 -17.41 -9.74 14.08
C PRO A 133 -17.62 -8.55 13.12
N GLY A 134 -16.70 -7.60 13.07
CA GLY A 134 -16.72 -6.46 12.14
C GLY A 134 -16.70 -6.87 10.66
N LEU A 135 -16.25 -8.07 10.34
CA LEU A 135 -16.25 -8.62 8.98
C LEU A 135 -17.55 -9.35 8.62
N GLY A 136 -18.58 -9.30 9.48
CA GLY A 136 -19.86 -9.99 9.27
C GLY A 136 -20.59 -9.62 7.97
N TYR A 137 -20.28 -8.47 7.38
CA TYR A 137 -20.84 -8.05 6.08
C TYR A 137 -20.40 -8.93 4.90
N LEU A 138 -19.30 -9.69 5.04
CA LEU A 138 -18.80 -10.65 4.05
C LEU A 138 -19.45 -12.05 4.16
N ARG A 139 -20.38 -12.26 5.11
CA ARG A 139 -21.11 -13.52 5.25
C ARG A 139 -22.41 -13.58 4.44
N ARG A 140 -22.76 -12.47 3.78
CA ARG A 140 -24.01 -12.32 3.02
C ARG A 140 -23.90 -12.92 1.63
#